data_AF-A0A0Q0VVP1-F1
#
_entry.id   AF-A0A0Q0VVP1-F1
#
_cell.length_a   1.000
_cell.length_b   1.000
_cell.length_c   1.000
_cell.angle_alpha   90.00
_cell.angle_beta   90.00
_cell.angle_gamma   90.00
#
_symmetry.space_group_name_H-M   'P 1'
#
loop_
_entity.id
_entity.type
_entity.pdbx_description
1 polymer ?
#
loop_
_entity_poly.entity_id
_entity_poly.type
_entity_poly.pdbx_seq_one_letter_code
_entity_poly.pdbx_strand_id
1 'polypeptide(L)' 'MKNLPEEGFVRLSQIIGNKDAPGVLPISRSSFLAGVREGRFPKPVKLGKRTTAWPVESIRALIKRESEQ' A
#
# COMPACT_ATOMS: atom_id res chain seq x y z
N MET A 1 13.44 -0.66 9.68
CA MET A 1 12.56 -0.31 8.53
C MET A 1 12.21 -1.59 7.80
N LYS A 2 10.91 -1.87 7.57
CA LYS A 2 10.50 -3.04 6.77
C LYS A 2 10.60 -2.66 5.30
N ASN A 3 11.58 -3.23 4.61
CA ASN A 3 11.73 -3.02 3.17
C ASN A 3 10.61 -3.75 2.42
N LEU A 4 10.07 -3.11 1.37
CA LEU A 4 9.22 -3.82 0.43
C LEU A 4 10.05 -4.92 -0.25
N PRO A 5 9.51 -6.13 -0.44
CA PRO A 5 10.16 -7.15 -1.26
C PRO A 5 10.40 -6.62 -2.68
N GLU A 6 11.27 -7.26 -3.46
CA GLU A 6 11.58 -6.80 -4.83
C GLU A 6 10.36 -6.84 -5.76
N GLU A 7 9.59 -7.92 -5.69
CA GLU A 7 8.40 -8.15 -6.52
C GLU A 7 7.29 -8.83 -5.71
N GLY A 8 6.12 -8.99 -6.33
CA GLY A 8 4.96 -9.68 -5.75
C GLY A 8 3.90 -8.74 -5.19
N PHE A 9 3.28 -9.13 -4.07
CA PHE A 9 2.12 -8.45 -3.51
C PHE A 9 2.26 -8.17 -2.01
N VAL A 10 1.75 -7.01 -1.59
CA VAL A 10 1.70 -6.59 -0.20
C VAL A 10 0.26 -6.37 0.28
N ARG A 11 0.05 -6.62 1.57
CA ARG A 11 -1.24 -6.41 2.24
C ARG A 11 -1.31 -5.00 2.82
N LEU A 12 -2.53 -4.55 3.09
CA LEU A 12 -2.79 -3.23 3.67
C LEU A 12 -1.95 -2.96 4.93
N SER A 13 -1.88 -3.91 5.86
CA SER A 13 -1.09 -3.79 7.09
C SER A 13 0.43 -3.63 6.86
N GLN A 14 0.96 -4.08 5.73
CA GLN A 14 2.36 -3.85 5.36
C GLN A 14 2.57 -2.46 4.75
N ILE A 15 1.54 -1.92 4.08
CA ILE A 15 1.58 -0.59 3.48
C ILE A 15 1.46 0.48 4.56
N ILE A 16 0.40 0.43 5.38
CA ILE A 16 0.10 1.46 6.39
C ILE A 16 0.75 1.20 7.76
N GLY A 17 1.20 -0.03 7.98
CA GLY A 17 1.72 -0.46 9.28
C GLY A 17 0.62 -1.00 10.20
N ASN A 18 1.03 -1.34 11.40
CA ASN A 18 0.18 -1.76 12.49
C ASN A 18 0.66 -1.14 13.80
N LYS A 19 0.10 -1.59 14.93
CA LYS A 19 0.45 -1.08 16.26
C LYS A 19 1.93 -1.32 16.61
N ASP A 20 2.49 -2.42 16.10
CA ASP A 20 3.83 -2.91 16.48
C ASP A 20 4.93 -2.40 15.56
N ALA A 21 4.59 -2.02 14.32
CA ALA A 21 5.56 -1.57 13.33
C ALA A 21 4.95 -0.53 12.37
N PRO A 22 5.69 0.55 12.06
CA PRO A 22 5.27 1.49 11.03
C PRO A 22 5.26 0.82 9.65
N GLY A 23 4.33 1.27 8.81
CA GLY A 23 4.26 0.87 7.41
C GLY A 23 5.22 1.66 6.55
N VAL A 24 5.27 1.28 5.27
CA VAL A 24 6.02 2.02 4.25
C VAL A 24 5.42 3.42 4.01
N LEU A 25 4.09 3.52 4.11
CA LEU A 25 3.35 4.77 4.07
C LEU A 25 2.64 4.95 5.42
N PRO A 26 3.16 5.77 6.35
CA PRO A 26 2.62 5.91 7.71
C PRO A 26 1.34 6.77 7.74
N ILE A 27 0.32 6.35 7.00
CA ILE A 27 -1.00 6.99 6.93
C ILE A 27 -2.08 6.07 7.45
N SER A 28 -3.21 6.63 7.88
CA SER A 28 -4.30 5.82 8.42
C SER A 28 -4.95 4.92 7.34
N ARG A 29 -5.50 3.79 7.78
CA ARG A 29 -6.29 2.88 6.93
C ARG A 29 -7.37 3.61 6.14
N SER A 30 -8.09 4.49 6.82
CA SER A 30 -9.22 5.24 6.24
C SER A 30 -8.74 6.14 5.11
N SER A 31 -7.63 6.87 5.33
CA SER A 31 -7.02 7.74 4.33
C SER A 31 -6.53 6.95 3.12
N PHE A 32 -5.88 5.80 3.34
CA PHE A 32 -5.44 4.93 2.24
C PHE A 32 -6.62 4.43 1.41
N LEU A 33 -7.68 3.91 2.04
CA LEU A 33 -8.84 3.41 1.30
C LEU A 33 -9.64 4.52 0.61
N ALA A 34 -9.70 5.72 1.19
CA ALA A 34 -10.30 6.89 0.54
C ALA A 34 -9.52 7.28 -0.73
N GLY A 35 -8.19 7.37 -0.63
CA GLY A 35 -7.32 7.64 -1.79
C GLY A 35 -7.43 6.58 -2.88
N VAL A 36 -7.63 5.30 -2.51
CA VAL A 36 -7.91 4.23 -3.50
C VAL A 36 -9.25 4.47 -4.19
N ARG A 37 -10.29 4.86 -3.45
CA ARG A 37 -11.63 5.15 -4.00
C ARG A 37 -11.62 6.37 -4.92
N GLU A 38 -10.85 7.40 -4.56
CA GLU A 38 -10.66 8.63 -5.34
C GLU A 38 -9.74 8.44 -6.56
N GLY A 39 -9.07 7.28 -6.67
CA GLY A 39 -8.13 7.00 -7.76
C GLY A 39 -6.75 7.63 -7.57
N ARG A 40 -6.47 8.23 -6.41
CA ARG A 40 -5.15 8.77 -6.04
C ARG A 40 -4.14 7.65 -5.75
N PHE A 41 -4.59 6.56 -5.14
CA PHE A 41 -3.78 5.41 -4.75
C PHE A 41 -4.08 4.18 -5.61
N PRO A 42 -3.13 3.23 -5.75
CA PRO A 42 -3.27 2.11 -6.66
C PRO A 42 -4.45 1.21 -6.30
N LYS A 43 -5.14 0.72 -7.32
CA LYS A 43 -6.28 -0.18 -7.15
C LYS A 43 -5.83 -1.52 -6.55
N PRO A 44 -6.62 -2.09 -5.62
CA PRO A 44 -6.32 -3.40 -5.07
C PRO A 44 -6.56 -4.52 -6.08
N VAL A 45 -5.81 -5.60 -5.95
CA VAL A 45 -6.01 -6.88 -6.63
C VAL A 45 -6.60 -7.90 -5.64
N LYS A 46 -7.58 -8.69 -6.10
CA LYS A 46 -8.14 -9.81 -5.34
C LYS A 46 -7.34 -11.06 -5.63
N LEU A 47 -6.60 -11.56 -4.63
CA LEU A 47 -5.89 -12.85 -4.71
C LEU A 47 -6.79 -14.03 -4.32
N GLY A 48 -7.99 -13.74 -3.78
CA GLY A 48 -8.99 -14.74 -3.42
C GLY A 48 -10.21 -14.10 -2.80
N LYS A 49 -11.20 -14.91 -2.41
CA LYS A 49 -12.51 -14.45 -1.92
C LYS A 49 -12.43 -13.44 -0.76
N ARG A 50 -11.44 -13.57 0.14
CA ARG A 50 -11.23 -12.69 1.31
C ARG A 50 -9.87 -11.99 1.30
N THR A 51 -9.12 -12.09 0.21
CA THR A 51 -7.74 -11.62 0.16
C THR A 51 -7.60 -10.50 -0.85
N THR A 52 -7.38 -9.30 -0.32
CA THR A 52 -7.05 -8.10 -1.09
C THR A 52 -5.58 -7.76 -0.88
N ALA A 53 -4.86 -7.52 -1.98
CA ALA A 53 -3.45 -7.15 -1.95
C ALA A 53 -3.16 -6.06 -2.99
N TRP A 54 -1.97 -5.48 -2.93
CA TRP A 54 -1.48 -4.48 -3.87
C TRP A 54 -0.16 -4.97 -4.47
N PRO A 55 0.05 -4.79 -5.79
CA PRO A 55 1.35 -5.05 -6.37
C PRO A 55 2.42 -4.16 -5.72
N VAL A 56 3.57 -4.74 -5.43
CA VAL A 56 4.71 -4.00 -4.88
C VAL A 56 5.12 -2.85 -5.80
N GLU A 57 5.15 -3.10 -7.11
CA GLU A 57 5.51 -2.11 -8.13
C GLU A 57 4.61 -0.87 -8.05
N SER A 58 3.29 -1.05 -7.95
CA SER A 58 2.36 0.07 -7.88
C SER A 58 2.52 0.89 -6.60
N ILE A 59 2.87 0.25 -5.48
CA ILE A 59 3.16 0.95 -4.22
C ILE A 59 4.48 1.72 -4.32
N ARG A 60 5.52 1.15 -4.94
CA ARG A 60 6.78 1.85 -5.21
C ARG A 60 6.58 3.05 -6.12
N ALA A 61 5.79 2.90 -7.18
CA ALA A 61 5.45 3.99 -8.09
C ALA A 61 4.70 5.12 -7.35
N LEU A 62 3.78 4.78 -6.45
CA LEU A 62 3.12 5.76 -5.58
C LEU A 62 4.12 6.52 -4.71
N ILE A 63 5.02 5.81 -4.00
CA ILE A 63 6.02 6.44 -3.14
C ILE A 63 6.93 7.36 -3.94
N LYS A 64 7.38 6.92 -5.12
CA LYS A 64 8.21 7.73 -6.01
C LYS A 64 7.49 9.03 -6.41
N ARG A 65 6.24 8.91 -6.86
CA ARG A 65 5.41 10.07 -7.25
C ARG A 65 5.24 11.08 -6.12
N GLU A 66 4.98 10.62 -4.89
CA GLU A 66 4.75 11.52 -3.75
C GLU A 66 6.06 12.07 -3.16
N SER A 67 7.21 11.40 -3.39
CA SER A 67 8.53 11.92 -3.00
C SER A 67 9.05 13.01 -3.95
N GLU A 68 8.52 13.09 -5.16
CA GLU A 68 8.88 14.07 -6.19
C GLU A 68 7.94 15.28 -6.19
N GLN A 69 6.96 15.34 -5.27
CA GLN A 69 6.01 16.44 -5.09
C GLN A 69 6.44 17.43 -4.01
#